data_AF-A0A835L2L5-F1
#
_entry.id   AF-A0A835L2L5-F1
#
_cell.length_a   1.000
_cell.length_b   1.000
_cell.length_c   1.000
_cell.angle_alpha   90.00
_cell.angle_beta   90.00
_cell.angle_gamma   90.00
#
_symmetry.space_group_name_H-M   'P 1'
#
loop_
_entity.id
_entity.type
_entity.pdbx_description
1 polymer ?
#
loop_
_entity_poly.entity_id
_entity_poly.type
_entity_poly.pdbx_seq_one_letter_code
_entity_poly.pdbx_strand_id
1 'polypeptide(L)'
;MYRTLTRTLLSNNILMRILWRIIATEFSPPLNDYPINQATHTWCLIIQVCGTRPKRRNLDIRKLCNRTYMLFYCVTITVNSIDSALQCRYTSQRKKAEKQKLRQKEIRNARENVDLAAHPCNIPMECDKCQKLYGDLYYRKQKNRAFCYFCQAVQRLPTCAHCGKVKCMLKSGDCVVRHPGVFTTGLGMVGAICDFCEAWVCHGRKCLTAHACTCPLMDAVCLECERGVWEHGGRVFRCCFCQGFLCEDDQFEHQASCQVLEAETYKCQSCNRLGQYSCLRCKTCFCEEH
;
A
#
# COMPACT_ATOMS: atom_id res chain seq x y z
N MET A 1 30.58 41.72 -41.98
CA MET A 1 30.54 40.96 -43.24
C MET A 1 30.24 39.47 -43.03
N TYR A 2 29.27 39.09 -42.17
CA TYR A 2 28.80 37.70 -42.01
C TYR A 2 27.33 37.66 -41.53
N ARG A 3 26.50 38.59 -42.04
CA ARG A 3 25.03 38.60 -41.82
C ARG A 3 24.24 38.17 -43.07
N THR A 4 24.91 37.55 -44.04
CA THR A 4 24.32 37.19 -45.34
C THR A 4 24.58 35.73 -45.74
N LEU A 5 24.93 34.85 -44.79
CA LEU A 5 25.24 33.43 -45.04
C LEU A 5 24.44 32.46 -44.16
N THR A 6 23.38 32.92 -43.50
CA THR A 6 22.44 32.08 -42.72
C THR A 6 21.06 31.93 -43.36
N ARG A 7 20.84 32.50 -44.55
CA ARG A 7 19.56 32.40 -45.28
C ARG A 7 19.58 31.47 -46.50
N THR A 8 20.70 30.82 -46.80
CA THR A 8 20.85 29.94 -47.99
C THR A 8 21.12 28.47 -47.67
N LEU A 9 21.05 28.05 -46.39
CA LEU A 9 21.14 26.64 -45.98
C LEU A 9 19.83 26.09 -45.37
N LEU A 10 18.73 26.84 -45.50
CA LEU A 10 17.37 26.44 -45.08
C LEU A 10 16.42 26.16 -46.26
N SER A 11 16.93 26.23 -47.49
CA SER A 11 16.23 25.75 -48.68
C SER A 11 16.93 24.49 -49.18
N ASN A 12 16.19 23.38 -49.18
CA ASN A 12 16.58 22.06 -49.69
C ASN A 12 17.34 21.16 -48.71
N ASN A 13 16.62 20.63 -47.73
CA ASN A 13 16.95 19.31 -47.19
C ASN A 13 15.65 18.52 -46.93
N ILE A 14 15.02 18.14 -48.04
CA ILE A 14 13.91 17.19 -48.09
C ILE A 14 14.28 15.92 -47.30
N LEU A 15 15.55 15.51 -47.36
CA LEU A 15 16.10 14.38 -46.60
C LEU A 15 15.97 14.54 -45.08
N MET A 16 16.22 15.73 -44.50
CA MET A 16 16.05 15.95 -43.06
C MET A 16 14.58 15.98 -42.64
N ARG A 17 13.69 16.48 -43.50
CA ARG A 17 12.24 16.42 -43.25
C ARG A 17 11.67 15.01 -43.39
N ILE A 18 12.20 14.22 -44.32
CA ILE A 18 11.86 12.80 -44.49
C ILE A 18 12.41 11.99 -43.31
N LEU A 19 13.66 12.19 -42.91
CA LEU A 19 14.24 11.56 -41.71
C LEU A 19 13.45 11.92 -40.45
N TRP A 20 13.04 13.18 -40.29
CA TRP A 20 12.20 13.60 -39.16
C TRP A 20 10.81 12.94 -39.19
N ARG A 21 10.22 12.77 -40.38
CA ARG A 21 8.95 12.03 -40.53
C ARG A 21 9.11 10.54 -40.25
N ILE A 22 10.15 9.89 -40.76
CA ILE A 22 10.41 8.45 -40.55
C ILE A 22 10.66 8.17 -39.06
N ILE A 23 11.46 9.01 -38.38
CA ILE A 23 11.72 8.86 -36.94
C ILE A 23 10.43 9.11 -36.13
N ALA A 24 9.59 10.07 -36.52
CA ALA A 24 8.33 10.33 -35.84
C ALA A 24 7.28 9.22 -36.02
N THR A 25 7.29 8.52 -37.17
CA THR A 25 6.32 7.44 -37.46
C THR A 25 6.76 6.07 -36.95
N GLU A 26 8.05 5.76 -36.86
CA GLU A 26 8.52 4.43 -36.43
C GLU A 26 8.87 4.32 -34.93
N PHE A 27 9.07 5.44 -34.23
CA PHE A 27 9.41 5.45 -32.79
C PHE A 27 8.39 6.19 -31.92
N SER A 28 7.10 6.03 -32.20
CA SER A 28 6.05 6.36 -31.23
C SER A 28 5.72 5.12 -30.41
N PRO A 29 6.24 4.97 -29.17
CA PRO A 29 5.65 4.00 -28.24
C PRO A 29 4.22 4.45 -27.93
N PRO A 30 3.29 3.53 -27.60
CA PRO A 30 1.92 3.90 -27.29
C PRO A 30 1.93 4.86 -26.09
N LEU A 31 1.54 6.10 -26.35
CA LEU A 31 1.27 7.13 -25.36
C LEU A 31 0.00 6.75 -24.61
N ASN A 32 0.13 5.83 -23.65
CA ASN A 32 -0.77 5.80 -22.52
C ASN A 32 0.09 5.86 -21.25
N ASP A 33 -0.23 6.88 -20.44
CA ASP A 33 0.19 7.08 -19.05
C ASP A 33 1.58 7.65 -18.75
N TYR A 34 1.93 8.86 -19.22
CA TYR A 34 2.88 9.73 -18.49
C TYR A 34 2.55 11.23 -18.64
N PRO A 35 2.63 12.04 -17.56
CA PRO A 35 2.35 13.47 -17.59
C PRO A 35 3.44 14.26 -18.32
N ILE A 36 3.00 15.23 -19.15
CA ILE A 36 3.72 15.93 -20.22
C ILE A 36 4.91 16.84 -19.77
N ASN A 37 5.23 16.95 -18.48
CA ASN A 37 6.16 17.98 -17.98
C ASN A 37 7.62 17.55 -17.70
N GLN A 38 8.11 16.44 -18.24
CA GLN A 38 9.53 16.05 -18.12
C GLN A 38 10.29 15.87 -19.45
N ALA A 39 9.62 15.94 -20.60
CA ALA A 39 10.26 15.74 -21.90
C ALA A 39 11.19 16.90 -22.33
N THR A 40 11.05 18.08 -21.73
CA THR A 40 11.84 19.27 -22.06
C THR A 40 13.17 19.36 -21.31
N HIS A 41 13.36 18.62 -20.21
CA HIS A 41 14.61 18.64 -19.44
C HIS A 41 15.67 17.63 -19.90
N THR A 42 15.29 16.61 -20.67
CA THR A 42 16.20 15.57 -21.16
C THR A 42 17.10 16.02 -22.32
N TRP A 43 16.76 17.10 -23.03
CA TRP A 43 17.56 17.60 -24.14
C TRP A 43 18.64 18.63 -23.75
N CYS A 44 18.49 19.29 -22.60
CA CYS A 44 19.49 20.26 -22.12
C CYS A 44 20.72 19.61 -21.45
N LEU A 45 20.65 18.33 -21.05
CA LEU A 45 21.73 17.67 -20.31
C LEU A 45 22.75 16.90 -21.18
N ILE A 46 22.60 16.93 -22.51
CA ILE A 46 23.45 16.14 -23.44
C ILE A 46 24.71 16.92 -23.88
N ILE A 47 24.82 18.23 -23.60
CA ILE A 47 26.02 19.02 -23.96
C ILE A 47 27.08 19.02 -22.84
N GLN A 48 26.78 18.54 -21.62
CA GLN A 48 27.67 18.72 -20.47
C GLN A 48 28.40 17.47 -19.95
N VAL A 49 28.23 16.29 -20.58
CA VAL A 49 28.78 14.99 -20.06
C VAL A 49 29.83 14.33 -20.97
N CYS A 50 30.50 15.07 -21.87
CA CYS A 50 31.70 14.56 -22.55
C CYS A 50 32.97 15.33 -22.14
N GLY A 51 33.28 15.29 -20.85
CA GLY A 51 34.57 15.69 -20.30
C GLY A 51 35.60 14.56 -20.32
N THR A 52 35.99 14.05 -21.49
CA THR A 52 37.17 13.16 -21.62
C THR A 52 37.96 13.50 -22.89
N ARG A 53 39.18 14.05 -22.70
CA ARG A 53 40.13 14.35 -23.77
C ARG A 53 40.71 13.04 -24.35
N PRO A 54 40.67 12.78 -25.67
CA PRO A 54 41.50 11.74 -26.27
C PRO A 54 42.87 12.32 -26.66
N LYS A 55 43.94 11.63 -26.24
CA LYS A 55 45.34 11.92 -26.62
C LYS A 55 45.55 11.77 -28.13
N ARG A 56 46.30 12.71 -28.71
CA ARG A 56 46.76 12.69 -30.12
C ARG A 56 47.50 11.38 -30.45
N ARG A 57 47.04 10.67 -31.49
CA ARG A 57 47.88 9.88 -32.38
C ARG A 57 47.37 10.07 -33.81
N ASN A 58 48.28 10.44 -34.70
CA ASN A 58 48.04 10.76 -36.11
C ASN A 58 47.47 9.55 -36.86
N LEU A 59 46.30 9.72 -37.47
CA LEU A 59 45.86 8.91 -38.61
C LEU A 59 45.41 9.87 -39.70
N ASP A 60 46.02 9.73 -40.88
CA ASP A 60 45.83 10.57 -42.06
C ASP A 60 44.36 10.69 -42.49
N ILE A 61 43.80 11.89 -42.35
CA ILE A 61 42.41 12.24 -42.72
C ILE A 61 42.35 12.62 -44.21
N ARG A 62 42.69 11.68 -45.10
CA ARG A 62 42.33 11.76 -46.53
C ARG A 62 41.61 10.52 -47.07
N LYS A 63 41.27 9.55 -46.21
CA LYS A 63 40.50 8.35 -46.58
C LYS A 63 39.39 7.96 -45.59
N LEU A 64 38.66 8.94 -45.06
CA LEU A 64 37.30 8.68 -44.56
C LEU A 64 36.29 9.56 -45.31
N CYS A 65 36.00 9.11 -46.52
CA CYS A 65 34.62 9.13 -46.99
C CYS A 65 33.74 8.58 -45.85
N ASN A 66 32.54 9.17 -45.66
CA ASN A 66 31.52 8.81 -44.66
C ASN A 66 31.45 9.63 -43.35
N ARG A 67 31.36 10.96 -43.49
CA ARG A 67 30.88 11.87 -42.43
C ARG A 67 29.43 11.58 -42.01
N THR A 68 28.63 10.98 -42.90
CA THR A 68 27.28 10.46 -42.64
C THR A 68 27.29 9.20 -41.77
N TYR A 69 28.24 8.28 -41.96
CA TYR A 69 28.26 7.03 -41.19
C TYR A 69 28.64 7.26 -39.73
N MET A 70 29.56 8.19 -39.43
CA MET A 70 29.91 8.53 -38.04
C MET A 70 28.74 9.17 -37.26
N LEU A 71 27.95 10.03 -37.92
CA LEU A 71 26.73 10.59 -37.33
C LEU A 71 25.67 9.51 -37.12
N PHE A 72 25.48 8.62 -38.10
CA PHE A 72 24.58 7.48 -37.97
C PHE A 72 24.98 6.56 -36.81
N TYR A 73 26.27 6.24 -36.68
CA TYR A 73 26.80 5.36 -35.63
C TYR A 73 26.64 5.98 -34.24
N CYS A 74 26.84 7.29 -34.11
CA CYS A 74 26.68 7.99 -32.83
C CYS A 74 25.20 8.06 -32.42
N VAL A 75 24.29 8.33 -33.37
CA VAL A 75 22.84 8.35 -33.11
C VAL A 75 22.32 6.97 -32.73
N THR A 76 22.70 5.90 -33.43
CA THR A 76 22.26 4.53 -33.09
C THR A 76 22.75 4.07 -31.73
N ILE A 77 23.99 4.41 -31.33
CA ILE A 77 24.50 4.10 -29.98
C ILE A 77 23.69 4.83 -28.90
N THR A 78 23.33 6.11 -29.12
CA THR A 78 22.51 6.86 -28.15
C THR A 78 21.09 6.33 -28.03
N VAL A 79 20.43 5.97 -29.13
CA VAL A 79 19.07 5.40 -29.14
C VAL A 79 19.04 4.04 -28.44
N ASN A 80 19.97 3.13 -28.79
CA ASN A 80 20.06 1.81 -28.15
C ASN A 80 20.34 1.91 -26.64
N SER A 81 21.11 2.91 -26.20
CA SER A 81 21.39 3.14 -24.78
C SER A 81 20.16 3.67 -24.03
N ILE A 82 19.34 4.52 -24.67
CA ILE A 82 18.08 5.01 -24.11
C ILE A 82 17.05 3.89 -24.00
N ASP A 83 16.90 3.06 -25.04
CA ASP A 83 15.97 1.91 -25.04
C ASP A 83 16.35 0.87 -23.99
N SER A 84 17.65 0.57 -23.86
CA SER A 84 18.16 -0.33 -22.82
C SER A 84 17.90 0.21 -21.41
N ALA A 85 18.05 1.52 -21.19
CA ALA A 85 17.76 2.16 -19.91
C ALA A 85 16.25 2.24 -19.61
N LEU A 86 15.41 2.46 -20.63
CA LEU A 86 13.95 2.45 -20.51
C LEU A 86 13.43 1.05 -20.18
N GLN A 87 13.93 0.03 -20.88
CA GLN A 87 13.61 -1.37 -20.64
C GLN A 87 14.10 -1.85 -19.26
N CYS A 88 15.29 -1.42 -18.82
CA CYS A 88 15.78 -1.69 -17.47
C CYS A 88 14.88 -1.04 -16.40
N ARG A 89 14.42 0.20 -16.63
CA ARG A 89 13.45 0.85 -15.72
C ARG A 89 12.11 0.11 -15.69
N TYR A 90 11.55 -0.25 -16.83
CA TYR A 90 10.28 -0.99 -16.91
C TYR A 90 10.37 -2.38 -16.24
N THR A 91 11.43 -3.14 -16.51
CA THR A 91 11.67 -4.44 -15.85
C THR A 91 11.88 -4.30 -14.34
N SER A 92 12.54 -3.23 -13.87
CA SER A 92 12.68 -2.95 -12.44
C SER A 92 11.35 -2.57 -11.76
N GLN A 93 10.50 -1.80 -12.44
CA GLN A 93 9.18 -1.41 -11.96
C GLN A 93 8.24 -2.62 -11.88
N ARG A 94 8.24 -3.47 -12.92
CA ARG A 94 7.48 -4.73 -12.93
C ARG A 94 7.89 -5.66 -11.78
N LYS A 95 9.20 -5.83 -11.55
CA LYS A 95 9.72 -6.61 -10.41
C LYS A 95 9.25 -6.06 -9.06
N LYS A 96 9.18 -4.74 -8.89
CA LYS A 96 8.65 -4.12 -7.66
C LYS A 96 7.16 -4.40 -7.48
N ALA A 97 6.37 -4.29 -8.55
CA ALA A 97 4.95 -4.59 -8.51
C ALA A 97 4.67 -6.07 -8.17
N GLU A 98 5.41 -7.00 -8.77
CA GLU A 98 5.30 -8.44 -8.46
C GLU A 98 5.67 -8.73 -7.00
N LYS A 99 6.74 -8.13 -6.48
CA LYS A 99 7.12 -8.25 -5.06
C LYS A 99 6.06 -7.67 -4.11
N GLN A 100 5.41 -6.57 -4.50
CA GLN A 100 4.31 -5.99 -3.73
C GLN A 100 3.07 -6.89 -3.71
N LYS A 101 2.72 -7.52 -4.83
CA LYS A 101 1.63 -8.51 -4.91
C LYS A 101 1.89 -9.71 -4.00
N LEU A 102 3.12 -10.24 -4.00
CA LEU A 102 3.51 -11.33 -3.10
C LEU A 102 3.35 -10.93 -1.63
N ARG A 103 3.85 -9.74 -1.24
CA ARG A 103 3.69 -9.21 0.12
C ARG A 103 2.21 -9.08 0.52
N GLN A 104 1.35 -8.60 -0.38
CA GLN A 104 -0.09 -8.50 -0.10
C GLN A 104 -0.72 -9.88 0.11
N LYS A 105 -0.28 -10.90 -0.64
CA LYS A 105 -0.74 -12.28 -0.44
C LYS A 105 -0.29 -12.82 0.93
N GLU A 106 0.95 -12.58 1.31
CA GLU A 106 1.47 -12.94 2.65
C GLU A 106 0.67 -12.26 3.76
N ILE A 107 0.39 -10.96 3.61
CA ILE A 107 -0.43 -10.21 4.58
C ILE A 107 -1.83 -10.83 4.69
N ARG A 108 -2.48 -11.18 3.58
CA ARG A 108 -3.81 -11.82 3.61
C ARG A 108 -3.78 -13.16 4.33
N ASN A 109 -2.80 -14.01 4.04
CA ASN A 109 -2.66 -15.30 4.70
C ASN A 109 -2.35 -15.15 6.20
N ALA A 110 -1.56 -14.15 6.58
CA ALA A 110 -1.18 -13.91 7.97
C ALA A 110 -2.36 -13.38 8.82
N ARG A 111 -3.38 -12.75 8.21
CA ARG A 111 -4.52 -12.17 8.94
C ARG A 111 -5.30 -13.17 9.76
N GLU A 112 -5.46 -14.39 9.24
CA GLU A 112 -6.22 -15.45 9.90
C GLU A 112 -5.60 -15.82 11.25
N ASN A 113 -4.28 -15.71 11.38
CA ASN A 113 -3.53 -16.09 12.58
C ASN A 113 -3.26 -14.92 13.55
N VAL A 114 -3.82 -13.73 13.31
CA VAL A 114 -3.64 -12.60 14.24
C VAL A 114 -4.56 -12.77 15.45
N ASP A 115 -3.98 -12.84 16.64
CA ASP A 115 -4.77 -12.75 17.87
C ASP A 115 -5.41 -11.36 17.99
N LEU A 116 -6.72 -11.30 17.73
CA LEU A 116 -7.48 -10.06 17.71
C LEU A 116 -7.73 -9.51 19.12
N ALA A 117 -7.74 -10.37 20.15
CA ALA A 117 -8.01 -9.94 21.52
C ALA A 117 -6.85 -9.12 22.08
N ALA A 118 -5.60 -9.54 21.79
CA ALA A 118 -4.39 -8.84 22.21
C ALA A 118 -3.92 -7.75 21.23
N HIS A 119 -4.51 -7.66 20.03
CA HIS A 119 -4.03 -6.72 19.02
C HIS A 119 -4.24 -5.25 19.46
N PRO A 120 -3.24 -4.35 19.26
CA PRO A 120 -3.33 -2.97 19.73
C PRO A 120 -4.55 -2.16 19.28
N CYS A 121 -5.15 -2.51 18.14
CA CYS A 121 -6.36 -1.90 17.61
C CYS A 121 -7.66 -2.30 18.34
N ASN A 122 -7.59 -3.25 19.28
CA ASN A 122 -8.75 -3.82 19.98
C ASN A 122 -8.58 -3.84 21.51
N ILE A 123 -7.51 -3.22 22.03
CA ILE A 123 -7.29 -3.04 23.47
C ILE A 123 -8.49 -2.28 24.09
N PRO A 124 -8.91 -2.57 25.33
CA PRO A 124 -9.93 -1.78 26.02
C PRO A 124 -9.43 -0.37 26.37
N MET A 125 -10.30 0.62 26.23
CA MET A 125 -10.16 1.98 26.74
C MET A 125 -11.12 2.21 27.89
N GLU A 126 -10.61 2.95 28.87
CA GLU A 126 -11.37 3.50 29.96
C GLU A 126 -11.59 5.00 29.71
N CYS A 127 -12.84 5.45 29.63
CA CYS A 127 -13.17 6.86 29.39
C CYS A 127 -13.30 7.62 30.71
N ASP A 128 -12.30 8.45 31.03
CA ASP A 128 -12.26 9.28 32.25
C ASP A 128 -13.52 10.16 32.45
N LYS A 129 -14.10 10.67 31.35
CA LYS A 129 -15.26 11.57 31.40
C LYS A 129 -16.54 10.82 31.74
N CYS A 130 -16.78 9.68 31.09
CA CYS A 130 -17.93 8.83 31.39
C CYS A 130 -17.82 8.20 32.78
N GLN A 131 -16.61 7.82 33.20
CA GLN A 131 -16.34 7.30 34.54
C GLN A 131 -16.80 8.28 35.62
N LYS A 132 -16.47 9.57 35.45
CA LYS A 132 -16.84 10.62 36.42
C LYS A 132 -18.32 10.99 36.39
N LEU A 133 -18.96 10.98 35.22
CA LEU A 133 -20.33 11.45 35.07
C LEU A 133 -21.38 10.42 35.47
N TYR A 134 -21.12 9.13 35.25
CA TYR A 134 -22.12 8.08 35.40
C TYR A 134 -21.71 6.92 36.32
N GLY A 135 -20.50 6.98 36.90
CA GLY A 135 -19.96 5.92 37.75
C GLY A 135 -19.84 4.57 37.02
N ASP A 136 -19.66 3.49 37.78
CA ASP A 136 -19.45 2.14 37.24
C ASP A 136 -20.70 1.56 36.53
N LEU A 137 -21.88 2.13 36.78
CA LEU A 137 -23.17 1.63 36.29
C LEU A 137 -23.38 1.85 34.78
N TYR A 138 -22.74 2.87 34.20
CA TYR A 138 -22.79 3.18 32.76
C TYR A 138 -21.40 3.30 32.12
N TYR A 139 -20.35 3.08 32.91
CA TYR A 139 -18.98 2.87 32.43
C TYR A 139 -18.87 1.49 31.79
N ARG A 140 -19.54 1.29 30.65
CA ARG A 140 -19.16 0.18 29.77
C ARG A 140 -17.72 0.46 29.36
N LYS A 141 -16.79 -0.42 29.75
CA LYS A 141 -15.41 -0.39 29.27
C LYS A 141 -15.46 -0.27 27.76
N GLN A 142 -15.04 0.88 27.25
CA GLN A 142 -15.11 1.14 25.83
C GLN A 142 -13.87 0.55 25.16
N LYS A 143 -13.83 0.52 23.85
CA LYS A 143 -12.63 0.11 23.10
C LYS A 143 -11.62 1.25 23.01
N ASN A 144 -10.34 0.89 22.79
CA ASN A 144 -9.32 1.79 22.25
C ASN A 144 -9.74 2.24 20.85
N ARG A 145 -10.36 3.40 20.81
CA ARG A 145 -10.93 4.06 19.63
C ARG A 145 -10.51 5.52 19.65
N ALA A 146 -10.71 6.20 18.55
CA ALA A 146 -10.37 7.61 18.47
C ALA A 146 -11.21 8.42 19.48
N PHE A 147 -12.49 8.05 19.59
CA PHE A 147 -13.49 8.75 20.38
C PHE A 147 -14.30 7.77 21.23
N CYS A 148 -14.83 8.30 22.34
CA CYS A 148 -15.86 7.63 23.13
C CYS A 148 -17.19 7.64 22.36
N TYR A 149 -17.82 6.49 22.12
CA TYR A 149 -19.12 6.44 21.44
C TYR A 149 -20.26 7.16 22.19
N PHE A 150 -20.22 7.24 23.53
CA PHE A 150 -21.28 7.85 24.33
C PHE A 150 -21.15 9.37 24.42
N CYS A 151 -19.96 9.88 24.75
CA CYS A 151 -19.75 11.30 25.02
C CYS A 151 -18.84 12.00 24.02
N GLN A 152 -18.37 11.29 22.99
CA GLN A 152 -17.47 11.78 21.93
C GLN A 152 -16.14 12.36 22.45
N ALA A 153 -15.81 12.12 23.72
CA ALA A 153 -14.55 12.56 24.30
C ALA A 153 -13.37 11.79 23.67
N VAL A 154 -12.28 12.51 23.48
CA VAL A 154 -11.00 11.96 23.04
C VAL A 154 -10.28 11.32 24.23
N GLN A 155 -9.64 10.17 24.00
CA GLN A 155 -8.82 9.52 25.01
C GLN A 155 -7.63 10.40 25.41
N ARG A 156 -7.45 10.61 26.72
CA ARG A 156 -6.33 11.39 27.25
C ARG A 156 -4.96 10.73 26.95
N LEU A 157 -4.91 9.41 27.02
CA LEU A 157 -3.72 8.59 26.75
C LEU A 157 -3.98 7.65 25.56
N PRO A 158 -3.96 8.16 24.32
CA PRO A 158 -4.22 7.35 23.15
C PRO A 158 -3.12 6.30 22.95
N THR A 159 -3.54 5.08 22.60
CA THR A 159 -2.62 3.98 22.31
C THR A 159 -2.62 3.68 20.81
N CYS A 160 -1.43 3.63 20.21
CA CYS A 160 -1.32 3.37 18.76
C CYS A 160 -1.83 1.96 18.39
N ALA A 161 -2.79 1.90 17.48
CA ALA A 161 -3.41 0.68 16.96
C ALA A 161 -2.47 -0.24 16.16
N HIS A 162 -1.29 0.24 15.77
CA HIS A 162 -0.28 -0.55 15.06
C HIS A 162 0.85 -1.04 15.96
N CYS A 163 1.41 -0.16 16.80
CA CYS A 163 2.59 -0.49 17.61
C CYS A 163 2.33 -0.59 19.12
N GLY A 164 1.11 -0.32 19.59
CA GLY A 164 0.73 -0.39 21.01
C GLY A 164 1.40 0.65 21.91
N LYS A 165 2.17 1.61 21.35
CA LYS A 165 2.85 2.63 22.15
C LYS A 165 1.88 3.74 22.55
N VAL A 166 2.02 4.21 23.78
CA VAL A 166 1.32 5.37 24.39
C VAL A 166 2.18 6.66 24.38
N LYS A 167 3.45 6.55 23.97
CA LYS A 167 4.39 7.67 23.82
C LYS A 167 5.29 7.47 22.59
N CYS A 168 5.45 8.48 21.70
CA CYS A 168 6.54 8.43 20.69
C CYS A 168 7.86 8.81 21.38
N MET A 169 8.82 7.89 21.29
CA MET A 169 10.18 8.07 21.78
C MET A 169 11.08 8.50 20.61
N LEU A 170 11.87 9.56 20.80
CA LEU A 170 12.75 10.10 19.76
C LEU A 170 13.78 9.08 19.22
N LYS A 171 14.18 8.09 20.05
CA LYS A 171 15.22 7.10 19.71
C LYS A 171 14.98 6.35 18.39
N SER A 172 13.74 6.27 17.90
CA SER A 172 13.43 5.52 16.68
C SER A 172 13.48 6.35 15.39
N GLY A 173 13.64 7.68 15.43
CA GLY A 173 13.89 8.55 14.26
C GLY A 173 12.82 8.56 13.13
N ASP A 174 11.84 7.66 13.17
CA ASP A 174 10.88 7.42 12.10
C ASP A 174 9.56 8.19 12.28
N CYS A 175 9.48 9.11 13.25
CA CYS A 175 8.31 9.94 13.52
C CYS A 175 8.24 11.08 12.45
N VAL A 176 7.09 11.23 11.76
CA VAL A 176 6.86 12.23 10.69
C VAL A 176 6.89 13.64 11.27
N VAL A 177 6.33 13.82 12.46
CA VAL A 177 6.46 15.02 13.27
C VAL A 177 7.67 14.84 14.19
N ARG A 178 8.68 15.70 14.04
CA ARG A 178 9.87 15.68 14.88
C ARG A 178 9.59 16.38 16.20
N HIS A 179 9.95 15.74 17.30
CA HIS A 179 9.87 16.31 18.64
C HIS A 179 11.22 16.19 19.35
N PRO A 180 12.04 17.26 19.35
CA PRO A 180 13.39 17.22 19.91
C PRO A 180 13.35 17.18 21.45
N GLY A 181 14.11 16.28 22.06
CA GLY A 181 14.37 16.28 23.52
C GLY A 181 13.19 15.90 24.43
N VAL A 182 11.99 15.69 23.90
CA VAL A 182 10.79 15.41 24.69
C VAL A 182 10.04 14.19 24.14
N PHE A 183 9.48 13.37 25.03
CA PHE A 183 8.55 12.31 24.63
C PHE A 183 7.19 12.92 24.34
N THR A 184 6.68 12.67 23.13
CA THR A 184 5.35 13.16 22.77
C THR A 184 4.30 12.16 23.24
N THR A 185 3.32 12.66 24.00
CA THR A 185 2.19 11.91 24.55
C THR A 185 0.88 12.59 24.15
N GLY A 186 -0.26 11.95 24.43
CA GLY A 186 -1.57 12.52 24.15
C GLY A 186 -1.77 12.73 22.65
N LEU A 187 -2.50 13.79 22.28
CA LEU A 187 -2.77 14.11 20.87
C LEU A 187 -1.53 14.46 20.04
N GLY A 188 -0.43 14.90 20.66
CA GLY A 188 0.79 15.22 19.92
C GLY A 188 1.44 13.99 19.24
N MET A 189 1.16 12.78 19.76
CA MET A 189 1.72 11.54 19.19
C MET A 189 0.88 10.99 18.03
N VAL A 190 -0.35 11.47 17.91
CA VAL A 190 -1.34 10.99 16.94
C VAL A 190 -0.96 11.51 15.56
N GLY A 191 -1.01 10.63 14.57
CA GLY A 191 -0.78 10.98 13.16
C GLY A 191 -2.02 10.81 12.29
N ALA A 192 -2.84 9.79 12.54
CA ALA A 192 -4.06 9.51 11.79
C ALA A 192 -5.05 8.68 12.61
N ILE A 193 -6.30 8.62 12.14
CA ILE A 193 -7.32 7.65 12.55
C ILE A 193 -7.42 6.63 11.42
N CYS A 194 -7.51 5.35 11.76
CA CYS A 194 -7.72 4.29 10.77
C CYS A 194 -9.21 4.15 10.44
N ASP A 195 -9.57 4.15 9.15
CA ASP A 195 -10.97 4.01 8.72
C ASP A 195 -11.58 2.62 9.03
N PHE A 196 -10.74 1.59 9.21
CA PHE A 196 -11.21 0.22 9.45
C PHE A 196 -11.44 -0.06 10.94
N CYS A 197 -10.46 0.28 11.79
CA CYS A 197 -10.54 0.01 13.22
C CYS A 197 -10.95 1.22 14.05
N GLU A 198 -11.09 2.40 13.45
CA GLU A 198 -11.45 3.65 14.11
C GLU A 198 -10.58 3.96 15.34
N ALA A 199 -9.32 3.52 15.30
CA ALA A 199 -8.35 3.70 16.39
C ALA A 199 -7.20 4.59 15.96
N TRP A 200 -6.57 5.23 16.95
CA TRP A 200 -5.45 6.13 16.73
C TRP A 200 -4.23 5.40 16.18
N VAL A 201 -3.59 5.97 15.16
CA VAL A 201 -2.29 5.54 14.66
C VAL A 201 -1.29 6.65 14.95
N CYS A 202 -0.16 6.30 15.56
CA CYS A 202 0.87 7.29 15.85
C CYS A 202 1.50 7.85 14.57
N HIS A 203 2.12 9.02 14.68
CA HIS A 203 2.80 9.70 13.56
C HIS A 203 4.09 8.99 13.08
N GLY A 204 4.35 7.75 13.49
CA GLY A 204 5.47 6.96 12.98
C GLY A 204 5.22 6.59 11.52
N ARG A 205 6.18 6.87 10.64
CA ARG A 205 6.06 6.63 9.19
C ARG A 205 5.74 5.17 8.90
N LYS A 206 6.38 4.21 9.58
CA LYS A 206 6.02 2.80 9.49
C LYS A 206 4.56 2.53 9.88
N CYS A 207 4.07 3.13 10.97
CA CYS A 207 2.70 2.91 11.43
C CYS A 207 1.67 3.47 10.44
N LEU A 208 1.88 4.70 9.96
CA LEU A 208 0.99 5.37 9.00
C LEU A 208 0.94 4.63 7.66
N THR A 209 2.09 4.17 7.16
CA THR A 209 2.16 3.52 5.84
C THR A 209 1.69 2.06 5.85
N ALA A 210 1.86 1.35 6.97
CA ALA A 210 1.55 -0.08 7.04
C ALA A 210 0.17 -0.39 7.62
N HIS A 211 -0.31 0.40 8.60
CA HIS A 211 -1.46 0.02 9.41
C HIS A 211 -2.72 -0.24 8.58
N ALA A 212 -3.06 0.64 7.64
CA ALA A 212 -4.24 0.46 6.80
C ALA A 212 -4.20 -0.86 6.00
N CYS A 213 -3.03 -1.27 5.51
CA CYS A 213 -2.88 -2.52 4.74
C CYS A 213 -2.94 -3.77 5.62
N THR A 214 -2.49 -3.68 6.87
CA THR A 214 -2.38 -4.82 7.79
C THR A 214 -3.44 -4.81 8.88
N CYS A 215 -4.43 -3.92 8.82
CA CYS A 215 -5.43 -3.80 9.87
C CYS A 215 -6.25 -5.10 9.94
N PRO A 216 -6.31 -5.76 11.12
CA PRO A 216 -7.08 -7.00 11.28
C PRO A 216 -8.60 -6.80 11.11
N LEU A 217 -9.08 -5.57 11.23
CA LEU A 217 -10.50 -5.21 11.25
C LEU A 217 -11.04 -4.68 9.91
N MET A 218 -10.31 -4.86 8.81
CA MET A 218 -10.72 -4.35 7.49
C MET A 218 -12.07 -4.86 7.02
N ASP A 219 -12.32 -6.15 7.19
CA ASP A 219 -13.52 -6.83 6.74
C ASP A 219 -14.36 -7.31 7.93
N ALA A 220 -14.21 -6.63 9.08
CA ALA A 220 -14.85 -7.03 10.32
C ALA A 220 -16.30 -6.56 10.36
N VAL A 221 -17.21 -7.51 10.15
CA VAL A 221 -18.66 -7.38 10.33
C VAL A 221 -19.10 -8.49 11.27
N CYS A 222 -19.89 -8.16 12.28
CA CYS A 222 -20.39 -9.15 13.22
C CYS A 222 -21.33 -10.14 12.51
N LEU A 223 -21.15 -11.44 12.73
CA LEU A 223 -22.03 -12.46 12.12
C LEU A 223 -23.47 -12.40 12.64
N GLU A 224 -23.66 -12.11 13.93
CA GLU A 224 -25.00 -12.13 14.55
C GLU A 224 -25.79 -10.84 14.31
N CYS A 225 -25.22 -9.68 14.63
CA CYS A 225 -25.92 -8.41 14.49
C CYS A 225 -25.68 -7.70 13.15
N GLU A 226 -24.89 -8.25 12.23
CA GLU A 226 -24.53 -7.68 10.91
C GLU A 226 -23.91 -6.28 10.95
N ARG A 227 -23.59 -5.78 12.15
CA ARG A 227 -23.06 -4.44 12.36
C ARG A 227 -21.55 -4.38 12.13
N GLY A 228 -21.12 -3.30 11.51
CA GLY A 228 -19.70 -3.00 11.29
C GLY A 228 -19.03 -2.37 12.53
N VAL A 229 -17.69 -2.26 12.49
CA VAL A 229 -16.87 -1.75 13.60
C VAL A 229 -17.34 -0.38 14.14
N TRP A 230 -17.84 0.47 13.25
CA TRP A 230 -18.33 1.83 13.52
C TRP A 230 -19.68 1.86 14.26
N GLU A 231 -20.48 0.81 14.16
CA GLU A 231 -21.86 0.82 14.63
C GLU A 231 -22.00 0.22 16.03
N HIS A 232 -21.30 -0.89 16.31
CA HIS A 232 -21.48 -1.61 17.58
C HIS A 232 -20.59 -1.07 18.71
N GLY A 233 -19.48 -0.40 18.42
CA GLY A 233 -18.68 0.32 19.42
C GLY A 233 -18.05 -0.48 20.58
N GLY A 234 -18.26 -1.82 20.68
CA GLY A 234 -17.59 -2.78 21.62
C GLY A 234 -16.56 -3.73 20.97
N ARG A 235 -15.66 -4.41 21.73
CA ARG A 235 -14.54 -5.23 21.17
C ARG A 235 -14.98 -6.20 20.07
N VAL A 236 -14.07 -6.50 19.14
CA VAL A 236 -14.32 -7.51 18.11
C VAL A 236 -13.48 -8.75 18.43
N PHE A 237 -14.10 -9.92 18.35
CA PHE A 237 -13.47 -11.21 18.58
C PHE A 237 -13.64 -12.09 17.36
N ARG A 238 -12.88 -13.18 17.33
CA ARG A 238 -13.09 -14.24 16.35
C ARG A 238 -13.51 -15.50 17.08
N CYS A 239 -14.56 -16.14 16.58
CA CYS A 239 -14.98 -17.44 17.08
C CYS A 239 -13.88 -18.48 16.81
N CYS A 240 -13.49 -19.25 17.82
CA CYS A 240 -12.49 -20.31 17.65
C CYS A 240 -12.97 -21.45 16.73
N PHE A 241 -14.29 -21.62 16.57
CA PHE A 241 -14.90 -22.67 15.76
C PHE A 241 -15.14 -22.23 14.31
N CYS A 242 -15.94 -21.18 14.09
CA CYS A 242 -16.32 -20.74 12.74
C CYS A 242 -15.38 -19.66 12.15
N GLN A 243 -14.43 -19.13 12.94
CA GLN A 243 -13.53 -18.02 12.56
C GLN A 243 -14.25 -16.72 12.14
N GLY A 244 -15.54 -16.62 12.42
CA GLY A 244 -16.34 -15.43 12.18
C GLY A 244 -16.03 -14.29 13.15
N PHE A 245 -16.21 -13.06 12.69
CA PHE A 245 -16.12 -11.88 13.54
C PHE A 245 -17.37 -11.74 14.40
N LEU A 246 -17.16 -11.44 15.68
CA LEU A 246 -18.22 -11.28 16.67
C LEU A 246 -17.98 -10.01 17.46
N CYS A 247 -19.03 -9.26 17.76
CA CYS A 247 -18.93 -8.17 18.71
C CYS A 247 -18.87 -8.71 20.14
N GLU A 248 -18.41 -7.87 21.07
CA GLU A 248 -18.24 -8.23 22.48
C GLU A 248 -19.53 -8.68 23.17
N ASP A 249 -20.67 -8.14 22.73
CA ASP A 249 -21.99 -8.49 23.25
C ASP A 249 -22.42 -9.88 22.75
N ASP A 250 -22.25 -10.15 21.45
CA ASP A 250 -22.72 -11.41 20.82
C ASP A 250 -21.74 -12.58 20.98
N GLN A 251 -20.49 -12.33 21.41
CA GLN A 251 -19.43 -13.35 21.39
C GLN A 251 -19.77 -14.60 22.22
N PHE A 252 -20.43 -14.42 23.37
CA PHE A 252 -20.67 -15.51 24.31
C PHE A 252 -21.86 -16.37 23.86
N GLU A 253 -22.93 -15.71 23.42
CA GLU A 253 -24.12 -16.38 22.89
C GLU A 253 -23.77 -17.18 21.63
N HIS A 254 -23.01 -16.57 20.71
CA HIS A 254 -22.53 -17.27 19.53
C HIS A 254 -21.59 -18.42 19.88
N GLN A 255 -20.64 -18.25 20.81
CA GLN A 255 -19.73 -19.36 21.18
C GLN A 255 -20.48 -20.56 21.79
N ALA A 256 -21.56 -20.31 22.52
CA ALA A 256 -22.41 -21.36 23.08
C ALA A 256 -23.18 -22.11 22.00
N SER A 257 -23.72 -21.42 20.98
CA SER A 257 -24.52 -22.04 19.92
C SER A 257 -23.70 -22.52 18.71
N CYS A 258 -22.49 -22.00 18.50
CA CYS A 258 -21.69 -22.26 17.29
C CYS A 258 -21.25 -23.73 17.16
N GLN A 259 -21.15 -24.48 18.26
CA GLN A 259 -20.81 -25.90 18.21
C GLN A 259 -22.02 -26.79 17.89
N VAL A 260 -23.24 -26.24 18.03
CA VAL A 260 -24.47 -26.98 17.78
C VAL A 260 -24.76 -27.02 16.29
N LEU A 261 -25.04 -28.22 15.78
CA LEU A 261 -25.51 -28.46 14.42
C LEU A 261 -27.02 -28.69 14.48
N GLU A 262 -27.81 -27.67 14.14
CA GLU A 262 -29.27 -27.78 14.04
C GLU A 262 -29.71 -28.29 12.65
N ALA A 263 -28.97 -29.24 12.09
CA ALA A 263 -29.31 -29.81 10.79
C ALA A 263 -30.35 -30.93 10.98
N GLU A 264 -31.50 -30.81 10.30
CA GLU A 264 -32.52 -31.87 10.26
C GLU A 264 -31.97 -33.19 9.67
N THR A 265 -30.94 -33.10 8.83
CA THR A 265 -30.28 -34.27 8.23
C THR A 265 -28.76 -34.18 8.35
N TYR A 266 -28.13 -35.18 8.97
CA TYR A 266 -26.67 -35.37 8.98
C TYR A 266 -26.14 -35.94 7.66
N LYS A 267 -26.72 -35.52 6.54
CA LYS A 267 -26.36 -36.00 5.20
C LYS A 267 -25.32 -35.08 4.58
N CYS A 268 -24.41 -35.66 3.81
CA CYS A 268 -23.44 -34.96 3.00
C CYS A 268 -24.16 -34.08 1.98
N GLN A 269 -23.82 -32.78 1.96
CA GLN A 269 -24.41 -31.82 1.02
C GLN A 269 -24.25 -32.23 -0.45
N SER A 270 -23.16 -32.93 -0.79
CA SER A 270 -22.82 -33.28 -2.17
C SER A 270 -23.46 -34.58 -2.66
N CYS A 271 -23.52 -35.63 -1.81
CA CYS A 271 -23.94 -36.98 -2.23
C CYS A 271 -25.08 -37.59 -1.41
N ASN A 272 -25.65 -36.86 -0.45
CA ASN A 272 -26.74 -37.29 0.42
C ASN A 272 -26.49 -38.57 1.26
N ARG A 273 -25.26 -39.12 1.27
CA ARG A 273 -24.83 -40.16 2.22
C ARG A 273 -24.68 -39.57 3.63
N LEU A 274 -24.54 -40.38 4.67
CA LEU A 274 -24.25 -39.87 6.01
C LEU A 274 -22.90 -39.13 6.03
N GLY A 275 -22.90 -37.90 6.57
CA GLY A 275 -21.71 -37.07 6.72
C GLY A 275 -20.97 -37.40 8.01
N GLN A 276 -19.64 -37.46 7.93
CA GLN A 276 -18.75 -37.67 9.08
C GLN A 276 -18.10 -36.36 9.55
N TYR A 277 -17.84 -35.44 8.62
CA TYR A 277 -17.23 -34.14 8.90
C TYR A 277 -18.30 -33.06 8.82
N SER A 278 -18.21 -32.04 9.68
CA SER A 278 -19.15 -30.93 9.69
C SER A 278 -18.41 -29.60 9.70
N CYS A 279 -18.78 -28.72 8.77
CA CYS A 279 -18.26 -27.36 8.76
C CYS A 279 -19.04 -26.50 9.76
N LEU A 280 -18.42 -26.08 10.86
CA LEU A 280 -19.11 -25.25 11.88
C LEU A 280 -19.40 -23.82 11.42
N ARG A 281 -18.82 -23.38 10.29
CA ARG A 281 -19.11 -22.08 9.67
C ARG A 281 -20.35 -22.15 8.77
N CYS A 282 -20.44 -23.15 7.91
CA CYS A 282 -21.57 -23.31 6.99
C CYS A 282 -22.71 -24.15 7.60
N LYS A 283 -22.48 -24.80 8.73
CA LYS A 283 -23.39 -25.77 9.38
C LYS A 283 -23.79 -26.93 8.47
N THR A 284 -22.94 -27.28 7.50
CA THR A 284 -23.15 -28.37 6.54
C THR A 284 -22.29 -29.58 6.86
N CYS A 285 -22.82 -30.77 6.63
CA CYS A 285 -22.12 -32.03 6.80
C CYS A 285 -21.54 -32.53 5.46
N PHE A 286 -20.42 -33.25 5.53
CA PHE A 286 -19.72 -33.85 4.39
C PHE A 286 -19.26 -35.28 4.73
N CYS A 287 -19.26 -36.18 3.74
CA CYS A 287 -18.67 -37.51 3.89
C CYS A 287 -17.15 -37.44 3.68
N GLU A 288 -16.41 -38.49 4.02
CA GLU A 288 -14.94 -38.52 3.86
C GLU A 288 -14.43 -38.26 2.42
N GLU A 289 -15.23 -38.59 1.40
CA GLU A 289 -14.88 -38.36 -0.01
C GLU A 289 -15.04 -36.90 -0.48
N HIS A 290 -15.86 -36.08 0.21
CA HIS A 290 -16.22 -34.71 -0.21
C HIS A 290 -15.71 -33.67 0.79
#